data_AF-A0A843E375-F1
#
_entry.id   AF-A0A843E375-F1
#
_cell.length_a   1.000
_cell.length_b   1.000
_cell.length_c   1.000
_cell.angle_alpha   90.00
_cell.angle_beta   90.00
_cell.angle_gamma   90.00
#
_symmetry.space_group_name_H-M   'P 1'
#
loop_
_entity.id
_entity.type
_entity.pdbx_description
1 polymer ?
#
loop_
_entity_poly.entity_id
_entity_poly.type
_entity_poly.pdbx_seq_one_letter_code
_entity_poly.pdbx_strand_id
1 'polypeptide(L)'
;MDITSVNTEEAPMAVGPYSQGIIAGNLVFTAGEIPVDPADGSVPDNIEDQTRQAIENVFAVLRAAGVEKNGIVSVTVYLKDIED
;
A
#
# COMPACT_ATOMS: atom_id res chain seq x y z
N MET A 1 21.29 6.92 9.72
CA MET A 1 20.09 7.20 8.92
C MET A 1 18.96 6.57 9.68
N ASP A 2 18.03 7.38 10.18
CA ASP A 2 16.93 6.86 10.98
C ASP A 2 15.95 6.11 10.07
N ILE A 3 15.50 4.96 10.56
CA ILE A 3 14.51 4.10 9.89
C ILE A 3 13.25 4.16 10.74
N THR A 4 12.13 4.54 10.14
CA THR A 4 10.85 4.66 10.84
C THR A 4 9.78 3.86 10.12
N SER A 5 9.04 3.04 10.85
CA SER A 5 7.90 2.30 10.32
C SER A 5 6.66 3.19 10.21
N VAL A 6 5.94 3.02 9.10
CA VAL A 6 4.65 3.64 8.84
C VAL A 6 3.57 2.68 9.32
N ASN A 7 2.59 3.20 10.07
CA ASN A 7 1.45 2.44 10.57
C ASN A 7 0.16 3.25 10.35
N THR A 8 -0.88 2.62 9.82
CA THR A 8 -2.20 3.23 9.60
C THR A 8 -3.30 2.16 9.67
N GLU A 9 -4.47 2.56 10.16
CA GLU A 9 -5.69 1.75 10.15
C GLU A 9 -6.44 1.85 8.81
N GLU A 10 -6.04 2.79 7.94
CA GLU A 10 -6.63 2.98 6.60
C GLU A 10 -6.06 2.01 5.53
N ALA A 11 -5.18 1.10 5.91
CA ALA A 11 -4.62 0.06 5.04
C ALA A 11 -4.55 -1.27 5.81
N PRO A 12 -4.52 -2.42 5.13
CA PRO A 12 -4.42 -3.72 5.76
C PRO A 12 -3.25 -3.78 6.76
N MET A 13 -3.52 -4.26 7.97
CA MET A 13 -2.49 -4.38 9.00
C MET A 13 -1.36 -5.31 8.53
N ALA A 14 -0.13 -4.98 8.88
CA ALA A 14 1.00 -5.85 8.60
C ALA A 14 0.94 -7.11 9.49
N VAL A 15 0.46 -8.23 8.93
CA VAL A 15 0.36 -9.52 9.62
C VAL A 15 1.60 -10.36 9.28
N GLY A 16 2.73 -10.05 9.89
CA GLY A 16 4.00 -10.76 9.67
C GLY A 16 5.24 -9.93 9.98
N PRO A 17 6.45 -10.43 9.65
CA PRO A 17 7.71 -9.74 9.90
C PRO A 17 7.99 -8.64 8.84
N TYR A 18 7.06 -7.70 8.67
CA TYR A 18 7.21 -6.56 7.76
C TYR A 18 6.46 -5.32 8.31
N SER A 19 6.62 -4.18 7.65
CA SER A 19 5.88 -2.94 7.95
C SER A 19 5.10 -2.50 6.70
N GLN A 20 3.94 -1.85 6.87
CA GLN A 20 3.17 -1.29 5.76
C GLN A 20 4.01 -0.35 4.90
N GLY A 21 4.88 0.43 5.53
CA GLY A 21 5.93 1.19 4.85
C GLY A 21 7.09 1.54 5.77
N ILE A 22 8.18 1.99 5.15
CA ILE A 22 9.40 2.45 5.83
C ILE A 22 9.79 3.81 5.27
N ILE A 23 10.06 4.75 6.18
CA ILE A 23 10.73 6.02 5.86
C ILE A 23 12.22 5.82 6.13
N ALA A 24 13.04 6.06 5.10
CA ALA A 24 14.49 6.02 5.17
C ALA A 24 15.04 7.32 4.57
N GLY A 25 15.38 8.28 5.44
CA GLY A 25 15.79 9.62 5.02
C GLY A 25 14.66 10.36 4.29
N ASN A 26 14.85 10.68 3.01
CA ASN A 26 13.87 11.38 2.17
C ASN A 26 13.08 10.43 1.24
N LEU A 27 13.24 9.11 1.39
CA LEU A 27 12.53 8.12 0.60
C LEU A 27 11.54 7.35 1.47
N VAL A 28 10.41 7.02 0.86
CA VAL A 28 9.39 6.15 1.43
C VAL A 28 9.28 4.90 0.57
N PHE A 29 9.35 3.74 1.22
CA PHE A 29 9.15 2.44 0.59
C PHE A 29 7.89 1.82 1.18
N THR A 30 6.89 1.57 0.35
CA THR A 30 5.69 0.83 0.76
C THR A 30 5.94 -0.67 0.64
N ALA A 31 5.21 -1.46 1.41
CA ALA A 31 5.06 -2.88 1.15
C ALA A 31 4.26 -3.11 -0.14
N GLY A 32 4.14 -4.38 -0.53
CA GLY A 32 3.17 -4.78 -1.55
C GLY A 32 1.76 -4.72 -0.96
N GLU A 33 0.98 -3.75 -1.41
CA GLU A 33 -0.41 -3.61 -0.99
C GLU A 33 -1.33 -4.50 -1.82
N ILE A 34 -2.24 -5.19 -1.15
CA ILE A 34 -3.17 -6.16 -1.72
C ILE A 34 -4.61 -5.59 -1.65
N PRO A 35 -5.56 -6.12 -2.45
CA PRO A 35 -6.93 -5.59 -2.54
C PRO A 35 -7.82 -5.97 -1.34
N VAL A 36 -7.27 -5.96 -0.13
CA VAL A 36 -8.02 -6.23 1.11
C VAL A 36 -8.60 -4.93 1.62
N ASP A 37 -9.91 -4.90 1.91
CA ASP A 37 -10.55 -3.78 2.59
C ASP A 37 -10.09 -3.73 4.06
N PRO A 38 -9.48 -2.64 4.52
CA PRO A 38 -9.00 -2.53 5.90
C PRO A 38 -10.13 -2.52 6.95
N ALA A 39 -11.37 -2.21 6.55
CA ALA A 39 -12.51 -2.11 7.47
C ALA A 39 -13.03 -3.49 7.90
N ASP A 40 -13.06 -4.47 6.98
CA ASP A 40 -13.67 -5.78 7.24
C ASP A 40 -12.83 -6.98 6.77
N GLY A 41 -11.71 -6.74 6.09
CA GLY A 41 -10.83 -7.79 5.57
C GLY A 41 -11.33 -8.48 4.30
N SER A 42 -12.40 -7.97 3.68
CA SER A 42 -12.95 -8.53 2.43
C SER A 42 -12.05 -8.21 1.23
N VAL A 43 -12.24 -8.96 0.14
CA VAL A 43 -11.56 -8.73 -1.14
C VAL A 43 -12.64 -8.68 -2.23
N PRO A 44 -12.68 -7.66 -3.09
CA PRO A 44 -13.65 -7.58 -4.19
C PRO A 44 -13.53 -8.76 -5.17
N ASP A 45 -14.63 -9.13 -5.82
CA ASP A 45 -14.65 -10.28 -6.73
C ASP A 45 -14.05 -9.98 -8.12
N ASN A 46 -14.15 -8.73 -8.60
CA ASN A 46 -13.69 -8.33 -9.93
C ASN A 46 -12.37 -7.54 -9.89
N ILE A 47 -11.60 -7.61 -10.99
CA ILE A 47 -10.26 -7.03 -11.06
C ILE A 47 -10.24 -5.50 -11.02
N GLU A 48 -11.29 -4.83 -11.51
CA GLU A 48 -11.37 -3.37 -11.47
C GLU A 48 -11.42 -2.87 -10.03
N ASP A 49 -12.31 -3.47 -9.22
CA ASP A 49 -12.48 -3.11 -7.82
C ASP A 49 -11.29 -3.57 -6.97
N GLN A 50 -10.68 -4.73 -7.28
CA GLN A 50 -9.43 -5.15 -6.65
C GLN A 50 -8.31 -4.13 -6.92
N THR A 51 -8.13 -3.72 -8.17
CA THR A 51 -7.12 -2.73 -8.55
C THR A 51 -7.33 -1.42 -7.82
N ARG A 52 -8.58 -0.95 -7.75
CA ARG A 52 -8.95 0.25 -7.01
C ARG A 52 -8.60 0.14 -5.53
N GLN A 53 -8.98 -0.96 -4.88
CA GLN A 53 -8.71 -1.17 -3.46
C GLN A 53 -7.20 -1.23 -3.17
N ALA A 54 -6.43 -1.97 -3.98
CA ALA A 54 -4.99 -2.07 -3.80
C ALA A 54 -4.29 -0.70 -3.92
N ILE A 55 -4.72 0.12 -4.89
CA ILE A 55 -4.19 1.48 -5.07
C ILE A 55 -4.58 2.39 -3.90
N GLU A 56 -5.82 2.33 -3.40
CA GLU A 56 -6.22 3.11 -2.23
C GLU A 56 -5.44 2.73 -0.97
N ASN A 57 -5.12 1.44 -0.80
CA ASN A 57 -4.26 0.97 0.29
C ASN A 57 -2.84 1.54 0.18
N VAL A 58 -2.24 1.59 -1.02
CA VAL A 58 -0.95 2.27 -1.26
C VAL A 58 -1.03 3.74 -0.85
N PHE A 59 -2.11 4.43 -1.26
CA PHE A 59 -2.28 5.84 -0.91
C PHE A 59 -2.48 6.05 0.59
N ALA A 60 -3.18 5.16 1.29
CA ALA A 60 -3.33 5.23 2.73
C ALA A 60 -1.99 5.15 3.45
N VAL A 61 -1.10 4.23 3.04
CA VAL A 61 0.26 4.12 3.59
C VAL A 61 1.10 5.36 3.27
N LEU A 62 1.06 5.86 2.02
CA LEU A 62 1.79 7.07 1.64
C LEU A 62 1.31 8.31 2.40
N ARG A 63 0.00 8.48 2.59
CA ARG A 63 -0.57 9.57 3.39
C ARG A 63 -0.09 9.50 4.85
N ALA A 64 -0.08 8.30 5.44
CA ALA A 64 0.44 8.08 6.79
C ALA A 64 1.94 8.37 6.91
N ALA A 65 2.69 8.24 5.81
CA ALA A 65 4.10 8.64 5.72
C ALA A 65 4.30 10.15 5.43
N GLY A 66 3.23 10.94 5.26
CA GLY A 66 3.29 12.36 4.92
C GLY A 66 3.60 12.64 3.45
N VAL A 67 3.34 11.68 2.55
CA VAL A 67 3.60 11.81 1.11
C VAL A 67 2.30 12.02 0.34
N GLU A 68 2.27 13.04 -0.52
CA GLU A 68 1.19 13.27 -1.47
C GLU A 68 1.41 12.51 -2.79
N LYS A 69 0.36 12.37 -3.61
CA LYS A 69 0.40 11.60 -4.88
C LYS A 69 1.50 12.08 -5.85
N ASN A 70 1.84 13.36 -5.82
CA ASN A 70 2.91 13.97 -6.65
C ASN A 70 4.34 13.58 -6.20
N GLY A 71 4.50 12.98 -5.02
CA GLY A 71 5.77 12.47 -4.50
C GLY A 71 6.12 11.05 -4.97
N ILE A 72 5.23 10.39 -5.71
CA ILE A 72 5.44 9.04 -6.21
C ILE A 72 6.39 9.07 -7.41
N VAL A 73 7.55 8.43 -7.27
CA VAL A 73 8.59 8.38 -8.32
C VAL A 73 8.65 7.06 -9.08
N SER A 74 8.15 5.97 -8.48
CA SER A 74 8.15 4.63 -9.07
C SER A 74 7.04 3.78 -8.47
N VAL A 75 6.42 2.94 -9.30
CA VAL A 75 5.39 1.98 -8.89
C VAL A 75 5.65 0.66 -9.61
N THR A 76 5.51 -0.45 -8.88
CA THR A 76 5.57 -1.80 -9.44
C THR A 76 4.23 -2.47 -9.22
N VAL A 77 3.56 -2.86 -10.31
CA VAL A 77 2.27 -3.58 -10.25
C VAL A 77 2.52 -5.03 -10.63
N TYR A 78 2.07 -5.95 -9.77
CA TYR A 78 2.09 -7.39 -10.04
C TYR A 78 0.67 -7.84 -10.33
N LEU A 79 0.44 -8.34 -11.53
CA LEU A 79 -0.82 -8.91 -11.95
C LEU A 79 -0.75 -10.44 -11.90
N LYS A 80 -1.88 -11.07 -11.61
CA LYS A 80 -2.01 -12.53 -11.66
C LYS A 80 -2.14 -13.02 -13.10
N ASP A 81 -2.94 -12.31 -13.90
CA ASP A 81 -3.09 -12.49 -15.34
C ASP A 81 -2.74 -11.17 -16.04
N ILE A 82 -2.06 -11.24 -17.19
CA ILE A 82 -1.69 -10.05 -17.98
C ILE A 82 -2.81 -9.64 -18.94
N GLU A 83 -3.81 -10.51 -19.13
CA GLU A 83 -4.99 -10.24 -19.96
C GLU A 83 -6.10 -9.49 -19.20
N ASP A 84 -5.95 -9.35 -17.88
CA ASP A 84 -6.77 -8.49 -17.01
C ASP A 84 -6.55 -6.98 -17.28
#